data_AF-A0A1B0DFJ5-F1
#
_entry.id   AF-A0A1B0DFJ5-F1
#
_cell.length_a   1.000
_cell.length_b   1.000
_cell.length_c   1.000
_cell.angle_alpha   90.00
_cell.angle_beta   90.00
_cell.angle_gamma   90.00
#
_symmetry.space_group_name_H-M   'P 1'
#
loop_
_entity.id
_entity.type
_entity.pdbx_description
1 polymer ?
#
loop_
_entity_poly.entity_id
_entity_poly.type
_entity_poly.pdbx_seq_one_letter_code
_entity_poly.pdbx_strand_id
1 'polypeptide(L)'
;MTKEEFKKMKQELEAEYLATFKKTVAMHEVFLTRLTSHSVFRKDQHLKVFLEYDQDLCAKPRKKMDLLGGLVRSLGKTTDELYLGATVRDVNDFFEKELQFLTDYHTQLKEAATRTEKMTKKHKEVADTHIRISSSLLELSTAEAGSMEKFLAKVAEVFEKIRVSL
;
A
#
# COMPACT_ATOMS: atom_id res chain seq x y z
N MET A 1 -11.36 15.10 -30.28
CA MET A 1 -11.42 15.17 -28.82
C MET A 1 -12.28 16.36 -28.44
N THR A 2 -13.44 16.12 -27.84
CA THR A 2 -14.37 17.18 -27.42
C THR A 2 -13.86 17.85 -26.15
N LYS A 3 -14.35 19.06 -25.84
CA LYS A 3 -14.00 19.76 -24.59
C LYS A 3 -14.41 18.95 -23.35
N GLU A 4 -15.46 18.15 -23.46
CA GLU A 4 -15.95 17.27 -22.38
C GLU A 4 -15.04 16.07 -22.19
N GLU A 5 -14.57 15.43 -23.27
CA GLU A 5 -13.59 14.33 -23.21
C GLU A 5 -12.27 14.78 -22.57
N PHE A 6 -11.77 15.97 -22.93
CA PHE A 6 -10.55 16.51 -22.33
C PHE A 6 -10.71 16.81 -20.83
N LYS A 7 -11.85 17.39 -20.44
CA LYS A 7 -12.16 17.68 -19.03
C LYS A 7 -12.23 16.38 -18.21
N LYS A 8 -12.87 15.34 -18.75
CA LYS A 8 -12.98 14.03 -18.11
C LYS A 8 -11.61 13.36 -17.94
N MET A 9 -10.78 13.36 -18.99
CA MET A 9 -9.44 12.80 -18.95
C MET A 9 -8.54 13.52 -17.93
N LYS A 10 -8.64 14.85 -17.85
CA LYS A 10 -7.92 15.65 -16.85
C LYS A 10 -8.33 15.26 -15.42
N GLN A 11 -9.63 15.12 -15.18
CA GLN A 11 -10.15 14.72 -13.85
C GLN A 11 -9.72 13.30 -13.46
N GLU A 12 -9.71 12.36 -14.41
CA GLU A 12 -9.23 10.99 -14.17
C GLU A 12 -7.75 10.96 -13.79
N LEU A 13 -6.91 11.72 -14.48
CA LEU A 13 -5.48 11.86 -14.16
C LEU A 13 -5.25 12.50 -12.79
N GLU A 14 -5.98 13.57 -12.46
CA GLU A 14 -5.91 14.22 -11.15
C GLU A 14 -6.33 13.25 -10.02
N ALA A 15 -7.37 12.44 -10.25
CA ALA A 15 -7.82 11.43 -9.29
C ALA A 15 -6.78 10.31 -9.08
N GLU A 16 -6.17 9.82 -10.15
CA GLU A 16 -5.11 8.80 -10.08
C GLU A 16 -3.86 9.32 -9.37
N TYR A 17 -3.46 10.56 -9.67
CA TYR A 17 -2.37 11.24 -8.98
C TYR A 17 -2.65 11.37 -7.48
N LEU A 18 -3.85 11.83 -7.12
CA LEU A 18 -4.24 11.98 -5.72
C LEU A 18 -4.27 10.63 -4.99
N ALA A 19 -4.73 9.56 -5.64
CA ALA A 19 -4.71 8.22 -5.08
C ALA A 19 -3.27 7.74 -4.79
N THR A 20 -2.34 7.95 -5.73
CA THR A 20 -0.93 7.60 -5.57
C THR A 20 -0.25 8.42 -4.47
N PHE A 21 -0.54 9.73 -4.43
CA PHE A 21 -0.07 10.63 -3.38
C PHE A 21 -0.54 10.15 -2.00
N LYS A 22 -1.85 9.89 -1.82
CA LYS A 22 -2.41 9.38 -0.56
C LYS A 22 -1.81 8.05 -0.13
N LYS A 23 -1.62 7.11 -1.07
CA LYS A 23 -0.93 5.85 -0.79
C LYS A 23 0.48 6.08 -0.27
N THR A 24 1.20 7.00 -0.89
CA THR A 24 2.58 7.34 -0.53
C THR A 24 2.64 8.00 0.84
N VAL A 25 1.75 8.95 1.12
CA VAL A 25 1.63 9.61 2.44
C VAL A 25 1.36 8.57 3.53
N ALA A 26 0.37 7.69 3.33
CA ALA A 26 0.05 6.65 4.31
C ALA A 26 1.24 5.70 4.56
N MET A 27 2.00 5.34 3.51
CA MET A 27 3.22 4.53 3.67
C MET A 27 4.27 5.25 4.52
N HIS A 28 4.53 6.54 4.27
CA HIS A 28 5.49 7.33 5.04
C HIS A 28 5.04 7.55 6.48
N GLU A 29 3.75 7.80 6.69
CA GLU A 29 3.15 7.96 8.02
C GLU A 29 3.34 6.69 8.87
N VAL A 30 3.01 5.52 8.32
CA VAL A 30 3.21 4.23 9.00
C VAL A 30 4.70 4.00 9.28
N PHE A 31 5.57 4.32 8.33
CA PHE A 31 7.02 4.19 8.51
C PHE A 31 7.57 5.07 9.64
N LEU A 32 7.23 6.36 9.64
CA LEU A 32 7.64 7.32 10.67
C LEU A 32 7.05 6.96 12.04
N THR A 33 5.81 6.49 12.08
CA THR A 33 5.17 6.02 13.32
C THR A 33 5.92 4.81 13.90
N ARG A 34 6.33 3.86 13.06
CA ARG A 34 7.14 2.71 13.50
C ARG A 34 8.52 3.12 14.00
N LEU A 35 9.20 4.02 13.31
CA LEU A 35 10.51 4.55 13.73
C LEU A 35 10.42 5.26 15.08
N THR A 36 9.44 6.14 15.24
CA THR A 36 9.25 6.92 16.47
C THR A 36 8.72 6.09 17.64
N SER A 37 8.10 4.94 17.38
CA SER A 37 7.67 3.99 18.42
C SER A 37 8.79 3.04 18.87
N HIS A 38 9.85 2.89 18.07
CA HIS A 38 10.95 1.97 18.39
C HIS A 38 11.87 2.55 19.48
N SER A 39 12.16 1.75 20.52
CA SER A 39 12.91 2.17 21.71
C SER A 39 14.34 2.69 21.42
N VAL A 40 14.96 2.21 20.34
CA VAL A 40 16.27 2.63 19.87
C VAL A 40 16.18 3.83 18.92
N PHE A 41 15.34 3.75 17.88
CA PHE A 41 15.33 4.75 16.80
C PHE A 41 14.70 6.06 17.23
N ARG A 42 13.75 6.05 18.17
CA ARG A 42 13.16 7.27 18.74
C ARG A 42 14.21 8.22 19.36
N LYS A 43 15.35 7.69 19.81
CA LYS A 43 16.43 8.47 20.44
C LYS A 43 17.44 9.02 19.43
N ASP A 44 17.31 8.68 18.15
CA ASP A 44 18.23 9.10 17.10
C ASP A 44 18.12 10.61 16.85
N GLN A 45 19.27 11.31 16.89
CA GLN A 45 19.30 12.76 16.74
C GLN A 45 18.99 13.21 15.31
N HIS A 46 19.34 12.43 14.28
CA HIS A 46 19.01 12.77 12.90
C HIS A 46 17.52 12.60 12.65
N LEU A 47 16.87 11.58 13.21
CA LEU A 47 15.42 11.43 13.13
C LEU A 47 14.70 12.61 13.77
N LYS A 48 15.17 13.08 14.92
CA LYS A 48 14.62 14.26 15.59
C LYS A 48 14.73 15.52 14.72
N VAL A 49 15.93 15.79 14.19
CA VAL A 49 16.14 16.91 13.26
C VAL A 49 15.27 16.76 12.01
N PHE A 50 15.21 15.58 11.41
CA PHE A 50 14.37 15.33 10.22
C PHE A 50 12.88 15.65 10.46
N LEU A 51 12.36 15.39 11.66
CA LEU A 51 10.95 15.62 12.00
C LEU A 51 10.65 17.05 12.46
N GLU A 52 11.61 17.73 13.09
CA GLU A 52 11.41 19.05 13.71
C GLU A 52 11.92 20.21 12.84
N TYR A 53 12.77 19.94 11.84
CA TYR A 53 13.34 20.97 11.00
C TYR A 53 12.33 21.50 9.99
N ASP A 54 12.05 22.80 10.07
CA ASP A 54 11.00 23.51 9.31
C ASP A 54 11.55 24.28 8.10
N GLN A 55 12.87 24.31 7.91
CA GLN A 55 13.52 24.97 6.77
C GLN A 55 13.86 23.97 5.66
N ASP A 56 14.11 24.47 4.44
CA ASP A 56 14.57 23.64 3.34
C ASP A 56 15.96 23.05 3.64
N LEU A 57 16.02 21.73 3.75
CA LEU A 57 17.29 21.01 3.79
C LEU A 57 17.92 21.05 2.41
N CYS A 58 18.75 22.06 2.12
CA CYS A 58 19.78 21.98 1.09
C CYS A 58 20.87 20.99 1.53
N ALA A 59 20.50 19.72 1.75
CA ALA A 59 21.40 18.69 2.20
C ALA A 59 22.33 18.29 1.05
N LYS A 60 23.60 18.69 1.15
CA LYS A 60 24.67 18.21 0.27
C LYS A 60 24.70 16.67 0.33
N PRO A 61 24.61 15.95 -0.81
CA PRO A 61 24.63 14.48 -0.80
C PRO A 61 25.87 13.97 -0.08
N ARG A 62 25.70 13.18 0.99
CA ARG A 62 26.82 12.49 1.65
C ARG A 62 27.40 11.42 0.72
N LYS A 63 28.74 11.35 0.63
CA LYS A 63 29.44 10.34 -0.17
C LYS A 63 29.19 8.95 0.43
N LYS A 64 28.85 7.97 -0.42
CA LYS A 64 28.59 6.55 -0.05
C LYS A 64 29.71 5.89 0.80
N MET A 65 30.92 6.44 0.78
CA MET A 65 32.08 5.92 1.52
C MET A 65 31.97 6.11 3.04
N ASP A 66 31.27 7.14 3.53
CA ASP A 66 31.15 7.40 4.98
C ASP A 66 30.23 6.39 5.67
N LEU A 67 29.26 5.81 4.94
CA LEU A 67 28.33 4.81 5.47
C LEU A 67 29.01 3.45 5.69
N LEU A 68 29.93 3.07 4.79
CA LEU A 68 30.76 1.85 4.91
C LEU A 68 31.82 1.98 6.02
N GLY A 69 32.41 3.17 6.18
CA GLY A 69 33.41 3.42 7.22
C GLY A 69 32.88 3.25 8.65
N GLY A 70 31.59 3.56 8.89
CA GLY A 70 30.93 3.35 10.19
C GLY A 70 30.72 1.87 10.54
N LEU A 71 30.38 1.04 9.55
CA LEU A 71 30.20 -0.41 9.71
C LEU A 71 31.52 -1.12 10.03
N VAL A 72 32.60 -0.78 9.30
CA VAL A 72 33.93 -1.39 9.51
C VAL A 72 34.50 -1.04 10.89
N ARG A 73 34.25 0.18 11.39
CA ARG A 73 34.72 0.61 12.71
C ARG A 73 33.97 -0.06 13.87
N SER A 74 32.76 -0.57 13.63
CA SER A 74 31.99 -1.39 14.58
C SER A 74 32.46 -2.84 14.66
N LEU A 75 33.02 -3.39 13.57
CA LEU A 75 33.49 -4.78 13.48
C LEU A 75 34.88 -5.01 14.11
N GLY A 76 35.73 -3.98 14.17
CA GLY A 76 37.10 -4.07 14.70
C GLY A 76 37.23 -4.15 16.22
N LYS A 77 36.11 -4.22 16.98
CA LYS A 77 36.11 -4.33 18.45
C LYS A 77 35.69 -5.70 18.99
N THR A 78 35.48 -6.70 18.13
CA THR A 78 35.18 -8.09 18.53
C THR A 78 36.48 -8.90 18.67
N THR A 79 37.34 -8.46 19.59
CA THR A 79 38.54 -9.20 20.01
C THR A 79 38.15 -10.24 21.07
N ASP A 80 37.42 -11.27 20.66
CA ASP A 80 37.33 -12.50 21.45
C ASP A 80 37.04 -13.72 20.55
N GLU A 81 38.00 -13.99 19.67
CA GLU A 81 37.99 -15.10 18.70
C GLU A 81 38.11 -16.50 19.36
N LEU A 82 38.16 -16.57 20.69
CA LEU A 82 38.37 -17.82 21.43
C LEU A 82 37.07 -18.45 21.99
N TYR A 83 35.92 -17.77 21.87
CA TYR A 83 34.60 -18.28 22.32
C TYR A 83 33.71 -18.82 21.18
N LEU A 84 34.22 -18.87 19.95
CA LEU A 84 33.43 -19.05 18.73
C LEU A 84 33.04 -20.51 18.39
N GLY A 85 33.42 -21.51 19.18
CA GLY A 85 33.07 -22.91 18.88
C GLY A 85 31.65 -23.33 19.24
N ALA A 86 31.10 -22.80 20.34
CA ALA A 86 29.77 -23.17 20.85
C ALA A 86 28.69 -22.13 20.50
N THR A 87 29.04 -20.84 20.56
CA THR A 87 28.10 -19.74 20.25
C THR A 87 27.84 -19.59 18.75
N VAL A 88 28.80 -19.86 17.86
CA VAL A 88 28.60 -19.68 16.41
C VAL A 88 27.59 -20.68 15.84
N ARG A 89 27.51 -21.90 16.39
CA ARG A 89 26.53 -22.89 15.93
C ARG A 89 25.12 -22.54 16.39
N ASP A 90 24.95 -22.19 17.67
CA ASP A 90 23.64 -21.76 18.21
C ASP A 90 23.15 -20.45 17.58
N VAL A 91 24.06 -19.52 17.30
CA VAL A 91 23.76 -18.25 16.61
C VAL A 91 23.35 -18.52 15.16
N ASN A 92 24.02 -19.45 14.47
CA ASN A 92 23.64 -19.85 13.12
C ASN A 92 22.27 -20.53 13.08
N ASP A 93 22.00 -21.48 13.98
CA ASP A 93 20.70 -22.17 14.05
C ASP A 93 19.54 -21.23 14.38
N PHE A 94 19.78 -20.21 15.21
CA PHE A 94 18.80 -19.16 15.49
C PHE A 94 18.50 -18.34 14.23
N PHE A 95 19.54 -17.84 13.54
CA PHE A 95 19.35 -17.03 12.33
C PHE A 95 18.76 -17.84 11.17
N GLU A 96 19.08 -19.12 11.04
CA GLU A 96 18.46 -20.01 10.04
C GLU A 96 16.97 -20.20 10.31
N LYS A 97 16.59 -20.43 11.57
CA LYS A 97 15.17 -20.55 11.97
C LYS A 97 14.41 -19.24 11.77
N GLU A 98 14.97 -18.11 12.18
CA GLU A 98 14.37 -16.79 11.95
C GLU A 98 14.27 -16.45 10.46
N LEU A 99 15.28 -16.78 9.66
CA LEU A 99 15.25 -16.59 8.21
C LEU A 99 14.17 -17.44 7.54
N GLN A 100 14.04 -18.70 7.96
CA GLN A 100 12.98 -19.58 7.48
C GLN A 100 11.60 -19.03 7.87
N PHE A 101 11.42 -18.64 9.13
CA PHE A 101 10.19 -18.00 9.60
C PHE A 101 9.84 -16.74 8.79
N LEU A 102 10.80 -15.84 8.58
CA LEU A 102 10.60 -14.62 7.79
C LEU A 102 10.24 -14.93 6.34
N THR A 103 10.85 -15.95 5.76
CA THR A 103 10.57 -16.40 4.38
C THR A 103 9.15 -16.94 4.26
N ASP A 104 8.73 -17.78 5.20
CA ASP A 104 7.40 -18.36 5.24
C ASP A 104 6.34 -17.29 5.50
N TYR A 105 6.59 -16.40 6.46
CA TYR A 105 5.72 -15.28 6.78
C TYR A 105 5.58 -14.31 5.60
N HIS A 106 6.68 -13.97 4.92
CA HIS A 106 6.63 -13.13 3.72
C HIS A 106 5.80 -13.79 2.61
N THR A 107 5.98 -15.10 2.41
CA THR A 107 5.20 -15.86 1.41
C THR A 107 3.71 -15.81 1.72
N GLN A 108 3.32 -16.07 2.98
CA GLN A 108 1.93 -16.00 3.41
C GLN A 108 1.34 -14.59 3.24
N LEU A 109 2.08 -13.54 3.62
CA LEU A 109 1.66 -12.16 3.42
C LEU A 109 1.47 -11.83 1.93
N LYS A 110 2.40 -12.26 1.08
CA LYS A 110 2.32 -12.06 -0.38
C LYS A 110 1.11 -12.77 -0.98
N GLU A 111 0.83 -14.00 -0.54
CA GLU A 111 -0.37 -14.72 -0.96
C GLU A 111 -1.65 -14.02 -0.49
N ALA A 112 -1.73 -13.61 0.77
CA ALA A 112 -2.89 -12.91 1.32
C ALA A 112 -3.16 -11.57 0.59
N ALA A 113 -2.10 -10.81 0.30
CA ALA A 113 -2.18 -9.58 -0.49
C ALA A 113 -2.70 -9.87 -1.91
N THR A 114 -2.16 -10.90 -2.58
CA THR A 114 -2.61 -11.31 -3.92
C THR A 114 -4.06 -11.77 -3.93
N ARG A 115 -4.51 -12.53 -2.91
CA ARG A 115 -5.90 -12.95 -2.77
C ARG A 115 -6.83 -11.75 -2.58
N THR A 116 -6.43 -10.78 -1.76
CA THR A 116 -7.19 -9.55 -1.52
C THR A 116 -7.30 -8.72 -2.81
N GLU A 117 -6.22 -8.58 -3.57
CA GLU A 117 -6.24 -7.87 -4.86
C GLU A 117 -7.18 -8.55 -5.88
N LYS A 118 -7.12 -9.89 -5.98
CA LYS A 118 -8.06 -10.66 -6.81
C LYS A 118 -9.51 -10.45 -6.37
N MET A 119 -9.78 -10.42 -5.07
CA MET A 119 -11.10 -10.13 -4.52
C MET A 119 -11.56 -8.73 -4.94
N THR A 120 -10.75 -7.69 -4.71
CA THR A 120 -11.07 -6.30 -5.13
C THR A 120 -11.35 -6.21 -6.63
N LYS A 121 -10.59 -6.91 -7.47
CA LYS A 121 -10.85 -6.99 -8.92
C LYS A 121 -12.20 -7.64 -9.21
N LYS A 122 -12.55 -8.73 -8.53
CA LYS A 122 -13.85 -9.39 -8.69
C LYS A 122 -15.02 -8.53 -8.21
N HIS A 123 -14.88 -7.80 -7.11
CA HIS A 123 -15.87 -6.82 -6.68
C HIS A 123 -16.13 -5.77 -7.76
N LYS A 124 -15.06 -5.26 -8.40
CA LYS A 124 -15.18 -4.33 -9.53
C LYS A 124 -15.92 -4.95 -10.73
N GLU A 125 -15.55 -6.17 -11.14
CA GLU A 125 -16.22 -6.88 -12.26
C GLU A 125 -17.73 -7.11 -11.99
N VAL A 126 -18.08 -7.43 -10.75
CA VAL A 126 -19.47 -7.60 -10.32
C VAL A 126 -20.20 -6.24 -10.34
N ALA A 127 -19.58 -5.18 -9.81
CA ALA A 127 -20.13 -3.83 -9.84
C ALA A 127 -20.41 -3.36 -11.28
N ASP A 128 -19.46 -3.56 -12.20
CA ASP A 128 -19.61 -3.22 -13.63
C ASP A 128 -20.76 -4.00 -14.29
N THR A 129 -21.00 -5.24 -13.85
CA THR A 129 -22.14 -6.05 -14.33
C THR A 129 -23.48 -5.53 -13.80
N HIS A 130 -23.53 -5.08 -12.55
CA HIS A 130 -24.73 -4.45 -11.97
C HIS A 130 -25.07 -3.15 -12.71
N ILE A 131 -24.08 -2.32 -13.07
CA ILE A 131 -24.29 -1.13 -13.92
C ILE A 131 -24.94 -1.52 -15.24
N ARG A 132 -24.38 -2.52 -15.94
CA ARG A 132 -24.89 -2.93 -17.26
C ARG A 132 -26.34 -3.42 -17.17
N ILE A 133 -26.66 -4.25 -16.18
CA ILE A 133 -28.03 -4.73 -15.96
C ILE A 133 -28.98 -3.58 -15.65
N SER A 134 -28.59 -2.68 -14.74
CA SER A 134 -29.36 -1.49 -14.38
C SER A 134 -29.67 -0.62 -15.61
N SER A 135 -28.66 -0.30 -16.42
CA SER A 135 -28.83 0.50 -17.63
C SER A 135 -29.79 -0.17 -18.63
N SER A 136 -29.63 -1.48 -18.89
CA SER A 136 -30.54 -2.20 -19.79
C SER A 136 -31.97 -2.26 -19.27
N LEU A 137 -32.17 -2.42 -17.96
CA LEU A 137 -33.50 -2.38 -17.34
C LEU A 137 -34.13 -0.99 -17.46
N LEU A 138 -33.33 0.07 -17.33
CA LEU A 138 -33.81 1.44 -17.50
C LEU A 138 -34.20 1.71 -18.95
N GLU A 139 -33.42 1.27 -19.93
CA GLU A 139 -33.76 1.35 -21.35
C GLU A 139 -35.09 0.62 -21.65
N LEU A 140 -35.25 -0.61 -21.16
CA LEU A 140 -36.50 -1.37 -21.30
C LEU A 140 -37.68 -0.68 -20.62
N SER A 141 -37.46 -0.07 -19.45
CA SER A 141 -38.48 0.72 -18.76
C SER A 141 -39.00 1.84 -19.63
N THR A 142 -38.15 2.51 -20.42
CA THR A 142 -38.57 3.60 -21.29
C THR A 142 -39.31 3.16 -22.55
N ALA A 143 -39.19 1.88 -22.92
CA ALA A 143 -39.85 1.28 -24.08
C ALA A 143 -41.26 0.73 -23.78
N GLU A 144 -41.53 0.39 -22.52
CA GLU A 144 -42.80 -0.16 -22.03
C GLU A 144 -43.70 0.93 -21.42
N ALA A 145 -45.02 0.80 -21.52
CA ALA A 145 -45.97 1.75 -20.91
C ALA A 145 -46.75 1.09 -19.76
N GLY A 146 -46.98 1.83 -18.67
CA GLY A 146 -47.89 1.42 -17.58
C GLY A 146 -47.18 0.81 -16.37
N SER A 147 -47.67 -0.32 -15.85
CA SER A 147 -47.13 -0.93 -14.62
C SER A 147 -45.74 -1.55 -14.80
N MET A 148 -45.39 -1.95 -16.02
CA MET A 148 -44.10 -2.56 -16.34
C MET A 148 -42.95 -1.54 -16.29
N GLU A 149 -43.18 -0.32 -16.78
CA GLU A 149 -42.23 0.81 -16.67
C GLU A 149 -41.78 1.01 -15.22
N LYS A 150 -42.72 1.26 -14.31
CA LYS A 150 -42.41 1.52 -12.90
C LYS A 150 -41.70 0.35 -12.22
N PHE A 151 -42.05 -0.89 -12.58
CA PHE A 151 -41.40 -2.07 -12.04
C PHE A 151 -39.94 -2.18 -12.50
N LEU A 152 -39.68 -2.05 -13.80
CA LEU A 152 -38.33 -2.14 -14.37
C LEU A 152 -37.42 -1.02 -13.87
N ALA A 153 -37.92 0.23 -13.81
CA ALA A 153 -37.18 1.35 -13.22
C ALA A 153 -36.81 1.09 -11.76
N LYS A 154 -37.71 0.51 -10.97
CA LYS A 154 -37.44 0.17 -9.56
C LYS A 154 -36.42 -0.95 -9.41
N VAL A 155 -36.46 -1.95 -10.30
CA VAL A 155 -35.48 -3.04 -10.30
C VAL A 155 -34.10 -2.51 -10.70
N ALA A 156 -34.01 -1.61 -11.69
CA ALA A 156 -32.76 -0.93 -12.06
C ALA A 156 -32.15 -0.17 -10.87
N GLU A 157 -32.97 0.56 -10.11
CA GLU A 157 -32.54 1.26 -8.89
C GLU A 157 -31.98 0.29 -7.83
N VAL A 158 -32.56 -0.90 -7.68
CA VAL A 158 -32.04 -1.94 -6.78
C VAL A 158 -30.65 -2.42 -7.21
N PHE A 159 -30.43 -2.64 -8.51
CA PHE A 159 -29.10 -3.03 -9.01
C PHE A 159 -28.05 -1.94 -8.76
N GLU A 160 -28.40 -0.65 -8.89
CA GLU A 160 -27.50 0.46 -8.51
C GLU A 160 -27.19 0.47 -7.01
N LYS A 161 -28.18 0.21 -6.15
CA LYS A 161 -27.96 0.16 -4.69
C LYS A 161 -27.06 -1.00 -4.29
N ILE A 162 -27.25 -2.18 -4.91
CA ILE A 162 -26.38 -3.35 -4.67
C ILE A 162 -24.95 -3.03 -5.11
N ARG A 163 -24.77 -2.37 -6.26
CA ARG A 163 -23.45 -1.96 -6.74
C ARG A 163 -22.69 -1.08 -5.75
N VAL A 164 -23.36 -0.08 -5.17
CA VAL A 164 -22.74 0.85 -4.22
C VAL A 164 -22.38 0.17 -2.89
N SER A 165 -22.97 -0.99 -2.61
CA SER A 165 -22.76 -1.75 -1.38
C SER A 165 -21.62 -2.79 -1.49
N LEU A 166 -21.01 -2.95 -2.67
CA LEU A 166 -19.91 -3.90 -2.96
C LEU A 166 -18.53 -3.28 -2.73
#